data_AF-R7NFJ6-F1
#
_entry.id   AF-R7NFJ6-F1
#
_cell.length_a   1.000
_cell.length_b   1.000
_cell.length_c   1.000
_cell.angle_alpha   90.00
_cell.angle_beta   90.00
_cell.angle_gamma   90.00
#
_symmetry.space_group_name_H-M   'P 1'
#
loop_
_entity.id
_entity.type
_entity.pdbx_description
1 polymer ?
#
loop_
_entity_poly.entity_id
_entity_poly.type
_entity_poly.pdbx_seq_one_letter_code
_entity_poly.pdbx_strand_id
1 'polypeptide(L)'
;MSNTKVIVLTVAIIAGMIIIPTIYKVHVQHNEKLILVVENEFAYYAKECYLNDACGSNVTLKDLYDKGYLEDKLTNPITKKYYDEASFINLDTKKINLIS
;
A
#
# COMPACT_ATOMS: atom_id res chain seq x y z
N MET A 1 19.95 -41.87 19.05
CA MET A 1 18.88 -40.83 19.06
C MET A 1 17.55 -41.57 19.24
N SER A 2 16.71 -41.21 20.22
CA SER A 2 15.44 -41.93 20.44
C SER A 2 14.46 -41.69 19.27
N ASN A 3 13.73 -42.73 18.86
CA ASN A 3 12.73 -42.68 17.78
C ASN A 3 11.74 -41.52 17.96
N THR A 4 11.36 -41.21 19.20
CA THR A 4 10.48 -40.08 19.53
C THR A 4 11.08 -38.74 19.12
N LYS A 5 12.41 -38.54 19.27
CA LYS A 5 13.08 -37.30 18.87
C LYS A 5 13.09 -37.12 17.35
N VAL A 6 13.22 -38.21 16.60
CA VAL A 6 13.17 -38.19 15.13
C VAL A 6 11.77 -37.83 14.64
N ILE A 7 10.72 -38.44 15.22
CA ILE A 7 9.33 -38.15 14.84
C ILE A 7 8.97 -36.68 15.11
N VAL A 8 9.32 -36.16 16.29
CA VAL A 8 9.05 -34.75 16.65
C VAL A 8 9.75 -33.79 15.67
N LEU A 9 11.00 -34.08 15.31
CA LEU A 9 11.75 -33.25 14.35
C LEU A 9 11.07 -33.25 12.97
N THR A 10 10.66 -34.41 12.47
CA THR A 10 9.98 -34.52 11.17
C THR A 10 8.66 -33.75 11.14
N VAL A 11 7.86 -33.84 12.20
CA VAL A 11 6.59 -33.09 12.31
C VAL A 11 6.86 -31.58 12.36
N ALA A 12 7.87 -31.14 13.12
CA ALA A 12 8.24 -29.73 13.19
C ALA A 12 8.70 -29.18 11.83
N ILE A 13 9.45 -29.96 11.05
CA ILE A 13 9.88 -29.58 9.70
C ILE A 13 8.68 -29.42 8.76
N ILE A 14 7.75 -30.40 8.75
CA ILE A 14 6.53 -30.33 7.93
C ILE A 14 5.67 -29.12 8.32
N ALA A 15 5.49 -28.89 9.62
CA ALA A 15 4.77 -27.73 10.11
C ALA A 15 5.44 -26.42 9.68
N GLY A 16 6.77 -26.33 9.80
CA GLY A 16 7.55 -25.17 9.35
C GLY A 16 7.37 -24.88 7.87
N MET A 17 7.37 -25.91 7.01
CA MET A 17 7.14 -25.75 5.57
C MET A 17 5.78 -25.14 5.23
N ILE A 18 4.76 -25.33 6.08
CA ILE A 18 3.42 -24.78 5.87
C ILE A 18 3.32 -23.38 6.50
N ILE A 19 3.78 -23.23 7.75
CA ILE A 19 3.60 -22.01 8.54
C ILE A 19 4.37 -20.83 7.92
N ILE A 20 5.62 -21.04 7.51
CA ILE A 20 6.48 -19.97 6.97
C ILE A 20 5.87 -19.30 5.73
N PRO A 21 5.50 -20.02 4.65
CA PRO A 21 4.91 -19.39 3.47
C PRO A 21 3.54 -18.77 3.76
N THR A 22 2.75 -19.35 4.68
CA THR A 22 1.48 -18.75 5.10
C THR A 22 1.70 -17.39 5.76
N ILE A 23 2.63 -17.27 6.70
CA ILE A 23 2.96 -16.00 7.35
C ILE A 23 3.45 -14.98 6.31
N TYR A 24 4.33 -15.39 5.41
CA TYR A 24 4.81 -14.52 4.33
C TYR A 24 3.66 -14.00 3.46
N LYS A 25 2.76 -14.88 3.02
CA LYS A 25 1.60 -14.52 2.20
C LYS A 25 0.69 -13.53 2.94
N VAL A 26 0.40 -13.78 4.21
CA VAL A 26 -0.43 -12.88 5.03
C VAL A 26 0.23 -11.51 5.17
N HIS A 27 1.54 -11.46 5.39
CA HIS A 27 2.28 -10.20 5.50
C HIS A 27 2.25 -9.40 4.20
N VAL A 28 2.49 -10.04 3.05
CA VAL A 28 2.40 -9.39 1.73
C VAL A 28 0.99 -8.86 1.48
N GLN A 29 -0.04 -9.68 1.68
CA GLN A 29 -1.43 -9.25 1.49
C GLN A 29 -1.84 -8.12 2.42
N HIS A 30 -1.33 -8.09 3.65
CA HIS A 30 -1.57 -6.98 4.56
C HIS A 30 -0.95 -5.68 4.03
N ASN A 31 0.30 -5.74 3.59
CA ASN A 31 1.01 -4.60 3.02
C ASN A 31 0.33 -4.08 1.74
N GLU A 32 -0.10 -4.97 0.83
CA GLU A 32 -0.86 -4.60 -0.37
C GLU A 32 -2.16 -3.87 -0.02
N LYS A 33 -2.91 -4.36 0.97
CA LYS A 33 -4.14 -3.70 1.43
C LYS A 33 -3.88 -2.33 2.04
N LEU A 34 -2.79 -2.17 2.78
CA LEU A 34 -2.42 -0.88 3.35
C LEU A 34 -2.11 0.13 2.23
N ILE A 35 -1.37 -0.27 1.19
CA ILE A 35 -1.10 0.58 0.02
C ILE A 35 -2.40 0.92 -0.72
N LEU A 36 -3.29 -0.05 -0.89
CA LEU A 36 -4.58 0.17 -1.55
C LEU A 36 -5.44 1.22 -0.84
N VAL A 37 -5.41 1.28 0.49
CA VAL A 37 -6.14 2.33 1.25
C VAL A 37 -5.61 3.72 0.89
N VAL A 38 -4.28 3.89 0.87
CA VAL A 38 -3.62 5.15 0.49
C VAL A 38 -3.92 5.53 -0.96
N GLU A 39 -3.87 4.57 -1.88
CA GLU A 39 -4.21 4.80 -3.29
C GLU A 39 -5.67 5.23 -3.47
N ASN A 40 -6.60 4.62 -2.74
CA ASN A 40 -8.01 4.98 -2.76
C ASN A 40 -8.26 6.37 -2.17
N GLU A 41 -7.57 6.72 -1.07
CA GLU A 41 -7.63 8.05 -0.49
C GLU A 41 -7.14 9.11 -1.47
N PHE A 42 -5.98 8.90 -2.09
CA PHE A 42 -5.46 9.81 -3.11
C PHE A 42 -6.42 9.92 -4.31
N ALA A 43 -6.93 8.80 -4.80
CA ALA A 43 -7.88 8.78 -5.91
C ALA A 43 -9.21 9.48 -5.58
N TYR A 44 -9.68 9.38 -4.33
CA TYR A 44 -10.89 10.06 -3.87
C TYR A 44 -10.72 11.58 -3.97
N TYR A 45 -9.68 12.12 -3.34
CA TYR A 45 -9.43 13.57 -3.35
C TYR A 45 -9.05 14.10 -4.73
N ALA A 46 -8.30 13.33 -5.53
CA ALA A 46 -8.03 13.71 -6.91
C ALA A 46 -9.29 13.78 -7.76
N LYS A 47 -10.19 12.81 -7.60
CA LYS A 47 -11.48 12.82 -8.30
C LYS A 47 -12.35 13.98 -7.82
N GLU A 48 -12.36 14.27 -6.54
CA GLU A 48 -13.08 15.42 -5.99
C GLU A 48 -12.54 16.75 -6.54
N CYS A 49 -11.21 16.92 -6.60
CA CYS A 49 -10.59 18.10 -7.19
C CYS A 49 -10.93 18.26 -8.69
N TYR A 50 -10.93 17.15 -9.43
CA TYR A 50 -11.32 17.14 -10.84
C TYR A 50 -12.80 17.48 -11.07
N LEU A 51 -13.70 16.90 -10.28
CA LEU A 51 -15.14 17.15 -10.40
C LEU A 51 -15.54 18.58 -10.03
N ASN A 52 -14.75 19.24 -9.19
CA ASN A 52 -14.93 20.66 -8.84
C ASN A 52 -14.25 21.62 -9.83
N ASP A 53 -13.77 21.12 -10.98
CA ASP A 53 -12.99 21.86 -11.99
C ASP A 53 -11.74 22.57 -11.42
N ALA A 54 -11.26 22.16 -10.24
CA ALA A 54 -10.10 22.73 -9.55
C ALA A 54 -8.78 22.08 -10.00
N CYS A 55 -8.84 20.85 -10.52
CA CYS A 55 -7.70 20.12 -11.08
C CYS A 55 -8.01 19.59 -12.49
N GLY A 56 -6.95 19.43 -13.31
CA GLY A 56 -7.05 18.71 -14.58
C GLY A 56 -7.09 17.20 -14.41
N SER A 57 -7.06 16.44 -15.52
CA SER A 57 -7.09 14.97 -15.49
C SER A 57 -5.83 14.33 -14.88
N ASN A 58 -4.72 15.06 -14.81
CA ASN A 58 -3.49 14.62 -14.16
C ASN A 58 -3.31 15.42 -12.87
N VAL A 59 -3.53 14.77 -11.73
CA VAL A 59 -3.54 15.42 -10.41
C VAL A 59 -2.31 14.97 -9.64
N THR A 60 -1.53 15.92 -9.13
CA THR A 60 -0.39 15.64 -8.25
C THR A 60 -0.78 15.71 -6.78
N LEU A 61 0.01 15.11 -5.89
CA LEU A 61 -0.16 15.32 -4.44
C LEU A 61 0.02 16.80 -4.07
N LYS A 62 0.97 17.48 -4.72
CA LYS A 62 1.14 18.92 -4.60
C LYS A 62 -0.16 19.68 -4.88
N ASP A 63 -0.87 19.32 -5.95
CA ASP A 63 -2.12 19.98 -6.30
C ASP A 63 -3.17 19.88 -5.19
N LEU A 64 -3.23 18.74 -4.51
CA LEU A 64 -4.21 18.49 -3.46
C LEU A 64 -3.86 19.20 -2.15
N TYR A 65 -2.57 19.27 -1.81
CA TYR A 65 -2.11 20.02 -0.65
C TYR A 65 -2.29 21.54 -0.86
N ASP A 66 -1.85 22.06 -2.00
CA ASP A 66 -1.92 23.49 -2.31
C ASP A 66 -3.37 24.00 -2.38
N LYS A 67 -4.31 23.13 -2.75
CA LYS A 67 -5.76 23.45 -2.85
C LYS A 67 -6.57 23.03 -1.62
N GLY A 68 -5.92 22.45 -0.61
CA GLY A 68 -6.57 22.08 0.65
C GLY A 68 -7.53 20.88 0.58
N TYR A 69 -7.41 20.01 -0.43
CA TYR A 69 -8.13 18.73 -0.47
C TYR A 69 -7.52 17.70 0.46
N LEU A 70 -6.21 17.78 0.68
CA LEU A 70 -5.48 16.99 1.67
C LEU A 70 -4.77 17.94 2.62
N GLU A 71 -5.06 17.84 3.92
CA GLU A 71 -4.39 18.63 4.96
C GLU A 71 -3.11 17.94 5.44
N ASP A 72 -3.16 16.62 5.58
CA ASP A 72 -2.05 15.80 6.06
C ASP A 72 -1.25 15.19 4.91
N LYS A 73 0.08 15.09 5.11
CA LYS A 73 0.96 14.44 4.14
C LYS A 73 0.68 12.93 4.10
N LEU A 74 0.27 12.44 2.93
CA LEU A 74 0.13 11.02 2.65
C LEU A 74 1.43 10.29 2.98
N THR A 75 1.30 9.24 3.77
CA THR A 75 2.42 8.50 4.33
C THR A 75 2.37 7.06 3.87
N ASN A 76 3.51 6.53 3.42
CA ASN A 76 3.66 5.14 3.08
C ASN A 76 3.49 4.28 4.36
N PRO A 77 2.47 3.42 4.44
CA PRO A 77 2.14 2.69 5.65
C PRO A 77 3.15 1.59 5.96
N ILE A 78 3.98 1.20 4.98
CA ILE A 78 5.03 0.19 5.12
C ILE A 78 6.34 0.86 5.57
N THR A 79 6.81 1.86 4.83
CA THR A 79 8.12 2.50 5.08
C THR A 79 8.06 3.62 6.12
N LYS A 80 6.85 4.10 6.46
CA LYS A 80 6.59 5.24 7.35
C LYS A 80 7.17 6.57 6.84
N LYS A 81 7.48 6.65 5.56
CA LYS A 81 7.94 7.88 4.88
C LYS A 81 6.79 8.60 4.20
N TYR A 82 6.87 9.91 4.07
CA TYR A 82 5.94 10.67 3.25
C TYR A 82 6.14 10.34 1.77
N TYR A 83 5.04 10.29 1.02
CA TYR A 83 5.11 10.26 -0.43
C TYR A 83 5.54 11.63 -0.97
N ASP A 84 6.30 11.62 -2.06
CA ASP A 84 6.78 12.81 -2.73
C ASP A 84 5.61 13.58 -3.34
N GLU A 85 5.66 14.91 -3.26
CA GLU A 85 4.61 15.81 -3.76
C GLU A 85 4.42 15.71 -5.28
N ALA A 86 5.42 15.20 -6.02
CA ALA A 86 5.37 14.89 -7.44
C ALA A 86 4.63 13.57 -7.77
N SER A 87 4.23 12.79 -6.76
CA SER A 87 3.34 11.64 -6.96
C SER A 87 2.06 12.09 -7.64
N PHE A 88 1.56 11.30 -8.59
CA PHE A 88 0.45 11.72 -9.43
C PHE A 88 -0.54 10.60 -9.73
N ILE A 89 -1.76 10.99 -10.05
CA ILE A 89 -2.81 10.13 -10.59
C ILE A 89 -3.34 10.73 -11.89
N ASN A 90 -3.41 9.89 -12.91
CA ASN A 90 -4.07 10.23 -14.15
C ASN A 90 -5.48 9.61 -14.14
N LEU A 91 -6.51 10.45 -14.05
CA LEU A 91 -7.91 10.05 -13.91
C LEU A 91 -8.48 9.40 -15.17
N ASP A 92 -7.96 9.75 -16.35
CA ASP A 92 -8.38 9.17 -17.63
C ASP A 92 -7.95 7.69 -17.73
N THR A 93 -6.72 7.40 -17.31
CA THR A 93 -6.12 6.06 -17.36
C THR A 93 -6.23 5.28 -16.05
N LYS A 94 -6.69 5.93 -14.98
CA LYS A 94 -6.71 5.42 -13.60
C LYS A 94 -5.34 4.92 -13.10
N LYS A 95 -4.25 5.44 -13.67
CA LYS A 95 -2.89 5.09 -13.24
C LYS A 95 -2.46 5.99 -12.11
N ILE A 96 -2.06 5.37 -11.00
CA ILE A 96 -1.49 6.03 -9.84
C ILE A 96 0.01 5.74 -9.81
N ASN A 97 0.81 6.77 -9.54
CA ASN A 97 2.24 6.63 -9.32
C ASN A 97 2.62 7.35 -8.02
N LEU A 98 2.82 6.55 -6.97
CA LEU A 98 3.25 7.00 -5.65
C LEU A 98 4.77 6.82 -5.51
N ILE A 99 5.47 7.92 -5.30
CA ILE A 99 6.94 7.96 -5.14
C ILE A 99 7.24 8.10 -3.65
N SER A 100 8.01 7.18 -3.07
CA SER A 100 8.30 7.07 -1.62
C SER A 100 9.79 7.08 -1.32
#